data_AF-A0A7V5Q0R5-F1
#
_entry.id   AF-A0A7V5Q0R5-F1
#
_cell.length_a   1.000
_cell.length_b   1.000
_cell.length_c   1.000
_cell.angle_alpha   90.00
_cell.angle_beta   90.00
_cell.angle_gamma   90.00
#
_symmetry.space_group_name_H-M   'P 1'
#
loop_
_entity.id
_entity.type
_entity.pdbx_description
1 polymer ?
#
loop_
_entity_poly.entity_id
_entity_poly.type
_entity_poly.pdbx_seq_one_letter_code
_entity_poly.pdbx_strand_id
1 'polypeptide(L)'
;MTQRSEPRFRLVVQTSEENEPILCCPFCGSSRVRPAHVVVDVGVRRTRVTAKATRVEASRANAGAVIELAFWAECGHRFAYRWTFHRGKLRGELSALPSGNMGPEDEMWFN
;
A
#
# COMPACT_ATOMS: atom_id res chain seq x y z
N MET A 1 -5.75 -20.74 -28.06
CA MET A 1 -4.98 -19.73 -27.29
C MET A 1 -5.85 -19.27 -26.14
N THR A 2 -5.64 -19.83 -24.94
CA THR A 2 -6.38 -19.44 -23.74
C THR A 2 -5.75 -18.15 -23.19
N GLN A 3 -6.43 -17.02 -23.35
CA GLN A 3 -6.09 -15.81 -22.59
C GLN A 3 -6.26 -16.15 -21.11
N ARG A 4 -5.16 -16.44 -20.42
CA ARG A 4 -5.13 -16.38 -18.96
C ARG A 4 -5.44 -14.94 -18.59
N SER A 5 -6.63 -14.70 -18.05
CA SER A 5 -6.94 -13.42 -17.40
C SER A 5 -5.92 -13.24 -16.28
N GLU A 6 -5.03 -12.26 -16.44
CA GLU A 6 -4.17 -11.85 -15.33
C GLU A 6 -5.08 -11.48 -14.14
N PRO A 7 -4.73 -11.89 -12.91
CA PRO A 7 -5.48 -11.46 -11.74
C PRO A 7 -5.49 -9.92 -11.72
N ARG A 8 -6.69 -9.35 -11.90
CA ARG A 8 -6.87 -7.90 -11.84
C ARG A 8 -6.58 -7.45 -10.42
N PHE A 9 -5.60 -6.58 -10.27
CA PHE A 9 -5.39 -5.82 -9.04
C PHE A 9 -6.70 -5.18 -8.61
N ARG A 10 -7.17 -5.49 -7.40
CA ARG A 10 -8.39 -4.94 -6.82
C ARG A 10 -8.15 -4.60 -5.36
N LEU A 11 -8.58 -3.40 -4.99
CA LEU A 11 -8.75 -3.04 -3.58
C LEU A 11 -9.89 -3.89 -3.02
N VAL A 12 -9.74 -4.37 -1.79
CA VAL A 12 -10.83 -5.04 -1.08
C VAL A 12 -11.54 -3.96 -0.29
N VAL A 13 -12.78 -3.66 -0.66
CA VAL A 13 -13.56 -2.58 -0.07
C VAL A 13 -14.94 -3.06 0.36
N GLN A 14 -15.46 -2.45 1.42
CA GLN A 14 -16.85 -2.55 1.87
C GLN A 14 -17.50 -1.18 1.81
N THR A 15 -18.82 -1.12 1.90
CA THR A 15 -19.57 0.15 2.01
C THR A 15 -19.88 0.43 3.48
N SER A 16 -19.59 1.64 3.95
CA SER A 16 -19.92 2.10 5.30
C SER A 16 -21.42 2.35 5.47
N GLU A 17 -21.87 2.58 6.71
CA GLU A 17 -23.23 3.04 7.00
C GLU A 17 -23.56 4.39 6.35
N GLU A 18 -22.53 5.20 6.09
CA GLU A 18 -22.60 6.50 5.41
C GLU A 18 -22.48 6.39 3.88
N ASN A 19 -22.55 5.17 3.32
CA ASN A 19 -22.34 4.87 1.90
C ASN A 19 -20.94 5.22 1.35
N GLU A 20 -19.92 5.25 2.21
CA GLU A 20 -18.54 5.51 1.81
C GLU A 20 -17.74 4.19 1.63
N PRO A 21 -16.81 4.11 0.67
CA PRO A 21 -15.96 2.93 0.52
C PRO A 21 -14.92 2.84 1.65
N ILE A 22 -14.95 1.76 2.42
CA ILE A 22 -13.96 1.44 3.45
C ILE A 22 -13.00 0.38 2.90
N LEU A 23 -11.69 0.62 3.04
CA LEU A 23 -10.67 -0.38 2.72
C LEU A 23 -10.65 -1.50 3.76
N CYS A 24 -10.66 -2.75 3.31
CA CYS A 24 -10.61 -3.93 4.15
C CYS A 24 -9.29 -4.69 3.99
N CYS A 25 -8.95 -5.48 5.01
CA CYS A 25 -7.84 -6.40 4.95
C CYS A 25 -8.12 -7.46 3.87
N PRO A 26 -7.24 -7.65 2.87
CA PRO A 26 -7.49 -8.59 1.79
C PRO A 26 -7.38 -10.06 2.21
N PHE A 27 -6.87 -10.34 3.42
CA PHE A 27 -6.68 -11.70 3.92
C PHE A 27 -7.82 -12.19 4.83
N CYS A 28 -8.38 -11.30 5.66
CA CYS A 28 -9.45 -11.65 6.60
C CYS A 28 -10.75 -10.87 6.42
N GLY A 29 -10.79 -9.89 5.52
CA GLY A 29 -11.97 -9.06 5.27
C GLY A 29 -12.28 -8.02 6.36
N SER A 30 -11.45 -7.90 7.40
CA SER A 30 -11.66 -6.90 8.46
C SER A 30 -11.59 -5.47 7.90
N SER A 31 -12.59 -4.64 8.21
CA SER A 31 -12.58 -3.20 7.93
C SER A 31 -11.70 -2.39 8.90
N ARG A 32 -11.18 -3.04 9.95
CA ARG A 32 -10.29 -2.42 10.94
C ARG A 32 -8.85 -2.42 10.42
N VAL A 33 -8.64 -1.62 9.39
CA VAL A 33 -7.37 -1.41 8.71
C VAL A 33 -6.87 -0.02 9.05
N ARG A 34 -5.58 0.13 9.35
CA ARG A 34 -4.97 1.45 9.52
C ARG A 34 -3.74 1.60 8.62
N PRO A 35 -3.46 2.82 8.16
CA PRO A 35 -2.31 3.07 7.31
C PRO A 35 -1.02 2.97 8.12
N ALA A 36 0.00 2.34 7.54
CA ALA A 36 1.32 2.20 8.14
C ALA A 36 2.30 3.23 7.57
N HIS A 37 2.60 3.16 6.28
CA HIS A 37 3.45 4.14 5.60
C HIS A 37 3.02 4.35 4.16
N VAL A 38 3.46 5.48 3.61
CA VAL A 38 3.40 5.75 2.17
C VAL A 38 4.80 5.85 1.63
N VAL A 39 5.08 5.17 0.52
CA VAL A 39 6.31 5.39 -0.26
C VAL A 39 5.92 5.88 -1.64
N VAL A 40 6.54 6.98 -2.05
CA VAL A 40 6.48 7.50 -3.42
C VAL A 40 7.88 7.52 -3.98
N ASP A 41 8.09 6.86 -5.11
CA ASP A 41 9.37 6.82 -5.82
C ASP A 41 9.16 7.40 -7.22
N VAL A 42 9.85 8.49 -7.57
CA VAL A 42 9.71 9.14 -8.87
C VAL A 42 11.09 9.54 -9.39
N GLY A 43 11.50 8.89 -10.47
CA GLY A 43 12.81 9.11 -11.07
C GLY A 43 13.94 8.84 -10.07
N VAL A 44 14.66 9.89 -9.68
CA VAL A 44 15.84 9.79 -8.79
C VAL A 44 15.53 10.05 -7.33
N ARG A 45 14.26 10.20 -6.94
CA ARG A 45 13.85 10.54 -5.57
C ARG A 45 12.86 9.54 -5.01
N ARG A 46 13.08 9.15 -3.76
CA ARG A 46 12.17 8.34 -2.96
C ARG A 46 11.75 9.13 -1.74
N THR A 47 10.45 9.29 -1.56
CA THR A 47 9.84 9.87 -0.36
C THR A 47 9.16 8.76 0.43
N ARG A 48 9.52 8.62 1.71
CA ARG A 48 8.82 7.74 2.66
C ARG A 48 8.17 8.61 3.72
N VAL A 49 6.85 8.47 3.86
CA VAL A 49 6.04 9.11 4.89
C VAL A 49 5.64 8.05 5.91
N THR A 50 5.89 8.36 7.17
CA THR A 50 5.52 7.57 8.36
C THR A 50 4.85 8.51 9.37
N ALA A 51 4.38 7.99 10.50
CA ALA A 51 3.87 8.83 11.58
C ALA A 51 4.86 9.88 12.06
N LYS A 52 6.14 9.47 12.20
CA LYS A 52 7.16 10.27 12.86
C LYS A 52 7.83 11.26 11.93
N ALA A 53 7.97 10.91 10.66
CA ALA A 53 8.77 11.70 9.74
C ALA A 53 8.39 11.46 8.28
N THR A 54 8.67 12.50 7.50
CA THR A 54 8.83 12.43 6.05
C THR A 54 10.32 12.41 5.75
N ARG A 55 10.80 11.36 5.08
CA ARG A 55 12.19 11.24 4.62
C ARG A 55 12.22 11.28 3.10
N VAL A 56 13.16 12.04 2.55
CA VAL A 56 13.43 12.12 1.11
C VAL A 56 14.85 11.64 0.86
N GLU A 57 15.00 10.62 0.04
CA GLU A 57 16.26 9.94 -0.23
C GLU A 57 16.46 9.77 -1.73
N ALA A 58 17.71 9.50 -2.14
CA ALA A 58 18.01 9.16 -3.52
C ALA A 58 17.38 7.81 -3.87
N SER A 59 16.73 7.75 -5.03
CA SER A 59 16.16 6.51 -5.57
C SER A 59 17.06 5.91 -6.64
N ARG A 60 17.01 4.57 -6.73
CA ARG A 60 17.55 3.79 -7.85
C ARG A 60 16.47 3.30 -8.82
N ALA A 61 15.22 3.76 -8.69
CA ALA A 61 14.15 3.38 -9.57
C ALA A 61 14.36 3.98 -10.96
N ASN A 62 14.75 3.16 -11.93
CA ASN A 62 14.97 3.62 -13.29
C ASN A 62 13.63 3.96 -13.98
N ALA A 63 13.53 5.18 -14.53
CA ALA A 63 12.58 5.63 -15.56
C ALA A 63 11.06 5.41 -15.30
N GLY A 64 10.61 5.42 -14.04
CA GLY A 64 9.19 5.27 -13.70
C GLY A 64 8.77 5.98 -12.40
N ALA A 65 7.52 5.76 -12.03
CA ALA A 65 6.96 6.16 -10.74
C ALA A 65 6.39 4.95 -10.00
N VAL A 66 6.58 4.90 -8.69
CA VAL A 66 6.00 3.88 -7.81
C VAL A 66 5.26 4.58 -6.68
N ILE A 67 4.08 4.09 -6.36
CA ILE A 67 3.34 4.45 -5.14
C ILE A 67 3.07 3.16 -4.39
N GLU A 68 3.48 3.11 -3.12
CA GLU A 68 3.18 2.02 -2.21
C GLU A 68 2.43 2.57 -1.01
N LEU A 69 1.25 2.01 -0.75
CA LEU A 69 0.45 2.25 0.44
C LEU A 69 0.48 1.00 1.29
N ALA A 70 1.12 1.06 2.45
CA ALA A 70 1.19 -0.04 3.39
C ALA A 70 0.14 0.13 4.49
N PHE A 71 -0.40 -1.00 4.92
CA PHE A 71 -1.48 -1.07 5.89
C PHE A 71 -1.25 -2.22 6.88
N TRP A 72 -1.91 -2.10 8.02
CA TRP A 72 -2.05 -3.17 8.99
C TRP A 72 -3.53 -3.35 9.37
N ALA A 73 -3.91 -4.57 9.72
CA ALA A 73 -5.23 -4.87 10.25
C ALA A 73 -5.13 -5.25 11.74
N GLU A 74 -6.16 -4.94 12.55
CA GLU A 74 -6.17 -5.22 13.99
C GLU A 74 -5.86 -6.69 14.37
N CYS A 75 -6.09 -7.63 13.45
CA CYS A 75 -5.74 -9.04 13.62
C CYS A 75 -4.25 -9.38 13.37
N GLY A 76 -3.40 -8.39 13.11
CA GLY A 76 -1.95 -8.54 12.89
C GLY A 76 -1.52 -8.73 11.43
N HIS A 77 -2.45 -8.77 10.47
CA HIS A 77 -2.09 -8.84 9.05
C HIS A 77 -1.46 -7.54 8.55
N ARG A 78 -0.44 -7.65 7.70
CA ARG A 78 0.22 -6.52 7.05
C ARG A 78 0.21 -6.71 5.55
N PHE A 79 -0.13 -5.66 4.82
CA PHE A 79 -0.22 -5.69 3.37
C PHE A 79 0.13 -4.34 2.75
N ALA A 80 0.50 -4.37 1.48
CA ALA A 80 0.71 -3.16 0.70
C ALA A 80 0.07 -3.25 -0.67
N TYR A 81 -0.53 -2.14 -1.08
CA TYR A 81 -0.94 -1.90 -2.45
C TYR A 81 0.15 -1.09 -3.13
N ARG A 82 0.74 -1.66 -4.19
CA ARG A 82 1.83 -1.04 -4.95
C ARG A 82 1.38 -0.79 -6.37
N TRP A 83 1.45 0.47 -6.81
CA TRP A 83 1.28 0.87 -8.20
C TRP A 83 2.64 1.24 -8.79
N THR A 84 2.92 0.71 -9.97
CA THR A 84 4.11 1.07 -10.76
C THR A 84 3.67 1.62 -12.11
N PHE A 85 4.09 2.83 -12.41
CA PHE A 85 3.90 3.48 -13.71
C PHE A 85 5.23 3.55 -14.44
N HIS A 86 5.31 2.89 -15.60
CA HIS A 86 6.52 2.86 -16.40
C HIS A 86 6.17 2.72 -17.88
N ARG A 87 6.69 3.63 -18.72
CA ARG A 87 6.48 3.66 -20.19
C ARG A 87 4.99 3.56 -20.59
N GLY A 88 4.14 4.36 -19.95
CA GLY A 88 2.71 4.42 -20.23
C GLY A 88 1.89 3.22 -19.72
N LYS A 89 2.51 2.27 -19.00
CA LYS A 89 1.83 1.12 -18.40
C LYS A 89 1.70 1.32 -16.89
N LEU A 90 0.48 1.09 -16.38
CA LEU A 90 0.20 1.01 -14.95
C LEU A 90 0.05 -0.45 -14.54
N ARG A 91 0.84 -0.89 -13.55
CA ARG A 91 0.72 -2.20 -12.92
C ARG A 91 0.38 -2.01 -11.44
N GLY A 92 -0.62 -2.74 -10.96
CA GLY A 92 -0.96 -2.82 -9.54
C GLY A 92 -0.61 -4.18 -8.96
N GLU A 93 -0.09 -4.22 -7.74
CA GLU A 93 0.27 -5.44 -7.01
C GLU A 93 -0.19 -5.35 -5.56
N LEU A 94 -0.81 -6.41 -5.05
CA LEU A 94 -1.06 -6.60 -3.63
C LEU A 94 0.04 -7.50 -3.07
N SER A 95 0.72 -7.05 -2.03
CA SER A 95 1.77 -7.81 -1.35
C SER A 95 1.43 -8.05 0.11
N ALA A 96 1.64 -9.28 0.60
CA ALA A 96 1.75 -9.53 2.03
C ALA A 96 3.09 -8.96 2.51
N LEU A 97 3.09 -8.24 3.63
CA LEU A 97 4.31 -7.76 4.27
C LEU A 97 4.71 -8.70 5.41
N PRO A 98 6.00 -8.88 5.69
CA PRO A 98 6.44 -9.68 6.83
C PRO A 98 5.80 -9.21 8.14
N SER A 99 5.32 -10.15 8.93
CA SER A 99 4.93 -9.91 10.32
C SER A 99 6.19 -9.58 11.12
N GLY A 100 6.37 -8.31 11.42
CA GLY A 100 7.34 -7.82 12.40
C GLY A 100 6.63 -6.86 13.35
N ASN A 101 7.10 -6.79 14.59
CA ASN A 101 6.67 -5.76 15.55
C ASN A 101 6.94 -4.40 14.93
N MET A 102 5.89 -3.68 14.52
CA MET A 102 6.06 -2.25 14.26
C MET A 102 6.26 -1.58 15.61
N GLY A 103 7.34 -0.84 15.73
CA GLY A 103 7.38 0.18 16.75
C GLY A 103 6.30 1.23 16.43
N PRO A 104 5.92 2.07 17.40
CA PRO A 104 5.01 3.21 17.22
C PRO A 104 5.50 4.25 16.16
N GLU A 105 6.58 3.96 15.45
CA GLU A 105 7.20 4.79 14.41
C GLU A 105 6.56 4.61 13.05
N ASP A 106 5.99 3.44 12.79
CA ASP A 106 5.43 3.05 11.50
C ASP A 106 3.90 3.16 11.46
N GLU A 107 3.26 3.81 12.44
CA GLU A 107 1.80 3.94 12.55
C GLU A 107 1.33 5.35 12.20
N MET A 108 0.89 5.62 10.97
CA MET A 108 0.45 6.96 10.54
C MET A 108 -0.83 7.49 11.20
N TRP A 109 -1.31 6.86 12.27
CA TRP A 109 -2.48 7.28 13.03
C TRP A 109 -2.03 7.66 14.46
N PHE A 110 -2.46 8.83 14.93
CA PHE A 110 -2.21 9.29 16.31
C PHE A 110 -3.37 8.84 17.20
N ASN A 111 -3.08 8.46 18.45
CA ASN A 111 -4.07 8.41 19.54
C ASN A 111 -4.55 9.81 19.89
#